data_AF-A0A811YLU2-F1
#
_entry.id   AF-A0A811YLU2-F1
#
_cell.length_a   1.000
_cell.length_b   1.000
_cell.length_c   1.000
_cell.angle_alpha   90.00
_cell.angle_beta   90.00
_cell.angle_gamma   90.00
#
_symmetry.space_group_name_H-M   'P 1'
#
loop_
_entity.id
_entity.type
_entity.pdbx_description
1 polymer ?
#
loop_
_entity_poly.entity_id
_entity_poly.type
_entity_poly.pdbx_seq_one_letter_code
_entity_poly.pdbx_strand_id
1 'polypeptide(L)'
;MLLNSERIWFGTATSLNPATLLPETESPSLVMHDCHEILAEVHGTRGDLTDQPLPDAEATWYTDGSSFLRNGERKAGAAVVDGKAVIWASALEPGTSAQRAELIALTQALRKAKDKKVNIYTDSRYAFATAHVHGEIYRRRGLLTSAGKNIKNREEIQDLLHSLFLPRKLSIIHCPGHQRGNDPVAEGNRMADETARAAALGPQASPYKYQRLSGHRGNSLSSTQRPRYRPANRGKI
;
A
#
# COMPACT_ATOMS: atom_id res chain seq x y z
N MET A 1 13.96 6.61 33.15
CA MET A 1 14.89 5.49 32.85
C MET A 1 16.05 6.08 32.03
N LEU A 2 17.24 6.34 32.58
CA LEU A 2 18.33 5.42 32.97
C LEU A 2 19.13 4.82 31.80
N LEU A 3 19.56 5.62 30.82
CA LEU A 3 20.67 5.22 29.94
C LEU A 3 21.65 6.39 29.79
N ASN A 4 22.85 6.22 30.37
CA ASN A 4 23.95 7.18 30.26
C ASN A 4 24.67 6.95 28.93
N SER A 5 24.59 7.93 28.02
CA SER A 5 25.01 7.82 26.62
C SER A 5 26.52 7.58 26.44
N GLU A 6 27.33 7.93 27.44
CA GLU A 6 28.80 7.83 27.38
C GLU A 6 29.34 6.40 27.54
N ARG A 7 28.48 5.40 27.81
CA ARG A 7 28.87 3.99 27.99
C ARG A 7 28.22 3.03 27.00
N ILE A 8 27.49 3.53 26.01
CA ILE A 8 26.75 2.70 25.06
C ILE A 8 27.36 2.88 23.67
N TRP A 9 27.79 1.77 23.08
CA TRP A 9 28.32 1.72 21.73
C TRP A 9 27.54 0.67 20.93
N PHE A 10 27.07 1.05 19.76
CA PHE A 10 26.38 0.13 18.85
C PHE A 10 27.39 -0.48 17.88
N GLY A 11 27.34 -1.80 17.74
CA GLY A 11 28.09 -2.53 16.72
C GLY A 11 27.25 -2.79 15.46
N THR A 12 27.88 -3.35 14.43
CA THR A 12 27.18 -3.84 13.24
C THR A 12 26.25 -5.01 13.60
N ALA A 13 25.06 -5.05 13.00
CA ALA A 13 24.10 -6.13 13.21
C ALA A 13 24.68 -7.47 12.70
N THR A 14 24.58 -8.51 13.53
CA THR A 14 25.16 -9.84 13.28
C THR A 14 24.13 -10.93 13.58
N SER A 15 24.12 -11.99 12.78
CA SER A 15 23.33 -13.20 13.03
C SER A 15 23.84 -13.90 14.30
N LEU A 16 22.91 -14.29 15.17
CA LEU A 16 23.22 -15.06 16.39
C LEU A 16 22.72 -16.49 16.24
N ASN A 17 23.56 -17.43 16.64
CA ASN A 17 23.13 -18.81 16.78
C ASN A 17 22.02 -18.88 17.87
N PRO A 18 20.84 -19.45 17.58
CA PRO A 18 19.70 -19.44 18.50
C PRO A 18 19.91 -20.29 19.77
N ALA A 19 20.85 -21.24 19.76
CA ALA A 19 21.16 -22.07 20.92
C ALA A 19 22.25 -21.45 21.82
N THR A 20 23.23 -20.75 21.24
CA THR A 20 24.37 -20.21 22.00
C THR A 20 24.32 -18.70 22.20
N LEU A 21 23.47 -17.99 21.44
CA LEU A 21 23.37 -16.52 21.38
C LEU A 21 24.71 -15.83 21.05
N LEU A 22 25.61 -16.53 20.39
CA LEU A 22 26.91 -16.01 19.94
C LEU A 22 26.85 -15.63 18.45
N PRO A 23 27.65 -14.63 18.02
CA PRO A 23 27.90 -14.33 16.62
C PRO A 23 28.26 -15.58 15.82
N GLU A 24 27.56 -15.82 14.72
CA GLU A 24 27.97 -16.86 13.76
C GLU A 24 29.30 -16.45 13.10
N THR A 25 30.30 -17.35 13.15
CA THR A 25 31.66 -17.13 12.62
C THR A 25 31.79 -17.44 11.13
N GLU A 26 30.75 -17.99 10.51
CA GLU A 26 30.68 -18.22 9.07
C GLU A 26 30.52 -16.86 8.39
N SER A 27 31.41 -16.56 7.44
CA SER A 27 31.57 -15.30 6.71
C SER A 27 30.28 -14.50 6.51
N PRO A 28 30.32 -13.15 6.59
CA PRO A 28 29.13 -12.34 6.40
C PRO A 28 28.66 -12.53 4.96
N SER A 29 27.73 -13.46 4.76
CA SER A 29 26.67 -13.16 3.83
C SER A 29 26.08 -11.86 4.38
N LEU A 30 26.50 -10.75 3.78
CA LEU A 30 25.79 -9.50 3.86
C LEU A 30 24.38 -9.83 3.38
N VAL A 31 23.56 -10.33 4.30
CA VAL A 31 22.13 -10.19 4.20
C VAL A 31 21.96 -8.70 4.33
N MET A 32 22.11 -8.01 3.20
CA MET A 32 21.70 -6.64 2.95
C MET A 32 20.19 -6.63 3.19
N HIS A 33 19.82 -6.62 4.46
CA HIS A 33 18.49 -6.30 4.88
C HIS A 33 18.54 -4.82 5.25
N ASP A 34 17.67 -4.04 4.62
CA ASP A 34 17.46 -2.69 5.07
C ASP A 34 16.83 -2.79 6.47
N CYS A 35 17.54 -2.30 7.49
CA CYS A 35 17.01 -2.28 8.84
C CYS A 35 15.67 -1.51 8.90
N HIS A 36 15.39 -0.59 7.97
CA HIS A 36 14.06 0.00 7.81
C HIS A 36 13.04 -1.00 7.27
N GLU A 37 13.38 -1.87 6.33
CA GLU A 37 12.51 -2.95 5.88
C GLU A 37 12.23 -3.95 7.00
N ILE A 38 13.24 -4.33 7.80
CA ILE A 38 13.04 -5.21 8.96
C ILE A 38 12.27 -4.53 10.09
N LEU A 39 12.52 -3.24 10.40
CA LEU A 39 11.73 -2.53 11.41
C LEU A 39 10.28 -2.29 10.94
N ALA A 40 10.08 -2.03 9.65
CA ALA A 40 8.77 -2.04 9.01
C ALA A 40 8.13 -3.44 9.00
N GLU A 41 8.92 -4.50 8.99
CA GLU A 41 8.51 -5.91 9.07
C GLU A 41 8.14 -6.34 10.48
N VAL A 42 8.87 -5.84 11.49
CA VAL A 42 8.69 -6.15 12.90
C VAL A 42 7.59 -5.32 13.54
N HIS A 43 7.35 -4.07 13.12
CA HIS A 43 6.31 -3.20 13.69
C HIS A 43 5.09 -3.01 12.79
N GLY A 44 5.18 -3.42 11.52
CA GLY A 44 4.10 -3.43 10.52
C GLY A 44 3.55 -2.06 10.09
N THR A 45 3.69 -1.06 10.94
CA THR A 45 3.28 0.33 10.73
C THR A 45 4.53 1.16 10.52
N ARG A 46 4.48 2.04 9.53
CA ARG A 46 5.52 3.03 9.27
C ARG A 46 5.69 3.87 10.55
N GLY A 47 6.86 3.80 11.19
CA GLY A 47 7.08 4.35 12.54
C GLY A 47 6.92 5.87 12.65
N ASP A 48 7.06 6.60 11.54
CA ASP A 48 6.83 8.05 11.43
C ASP A 48 5.42 8.43 10.92
N LEU A 49 4.51 7.45 10.73
CA LEU A 49 3.13 7.73 10.35
C LEU A 49 2.38 8.41 11.51
N THR A 50 1.72 9.53 11.20
CA THR A 50 0.93 10.31 12.16
C THR A 50 -0.45 10.62 11.63
N ASP A 51 -1.41 10.82 12.53
CA ASP A 51 -2.75 11.32 12.24
C ASP A 51 -2.89 12.85 12.39
N GLN A 52 -1.78 13.54 12.67
CA GLN A 52 -1.73 14.99 12.78
C GLN A 52 -1.11 15.63 11.53
N PRO A 53 -1.67 16.75 11.02
CA PRO A 53 -1.13 17.44 9.87
C PRO A 53 0.35 17.80 10.05
N LEU A 54 1.17 17.44 9.05
CA LEU A 54 2.55 17.86 8.99
C LEU A 54 2.61 19.37 8.67
N PRO A 55 3.30 20.18 9.49
CA PRO A 55 3.43 21.62 9.23
C PRO A 55 4.35 21.91 8.03
N ASP A 56 5.24 20.97 7.70
CA ASP A 56 6.22 21.04 6.61
C ASP A 56 5.83 20.17 5.40
N ALA A 57 4.53 19.89 5.21
CA ALA A 57 4.04 19.14 4.06
C ALA A 57 4.27 19.90 2.74
N GLU A 58 4.77 19.19 1.73
CA GLU A 58 4.88 19.69 0.35
C GLU A 58 3.55 19.62 -0.40
N ALA A 59 2.64 18.76 0.06
CA ALA A 59 1.33 18.57 -0.54
C ALA A 59 0.29 18.12 0.51
N THR A 60 -0.94 18.59 0.32
CA THR A 60 -2.11 18.13 1.07
C THR A 60 -3.14 17.61 0.07
N TRP A 61 -3.50 16.34 0.18
CA TRP A 61 -4.42 15.67 -0.73
C TRP A 61 -5.61 15.08 0.01
N TYR A 62 -6.69 14.86 -0.73
CA TYR A 62 -7.94 14.29 -0.26
C TYR A 62 -8.28 13.10 -1.14
N THR A 63 -8.73 12.02 -0.53
CA THR A 63 -9.04 10.77 -1.21
C THR A 63 -10.45 10.30 -0.89
N ASP A 64 -11.15 9.79 -1.90
CA ASP A 64 -12.48 9.21 -1.74
C ASP A 64 -12.67 8.01 -2.68
N GLY A 65 -13.44 7.03 -2.22
CA GLY A 65 -13.85 5.85 -2.96
C GLY A 65 -15.38 5.68 -3.01
N SER A 66 -15.99 6.12 -4.11
CA SER A 66 -17.44 6.01 -4.30
C SER A 66 -17.87 4.63 -4.83
N SER A 67 -18.99 4.09 -4.33
CA SER A 67 -19.65 2.90 -4.88
C SER A 67 -21.16 2.95 -4.68
N PHE A 68 -21.94 2.86 -5.75
CA PHE A 68 -23.41 2.93 -5.70
C PHE A 68 -24.07 2.09 -6.79
N LEU A 69 -25.37 1.79 -6.63
CA LEU A 69 -26.16 1.11 -7.65
C LEU A 69 -26.71 2.13 -8.66
N ARG A 70 -26.56 1.82 -9.94
CA ARG A 70 -27.19 2.56 -11.05
C ARG A 70 -27.70 1.56 -12.08
N ASN A 71 -29.00 1.62 -12.40
CA ASN A 71 -29.65 0.71 -13.35
C ASN A 71 -29.41 -0.79 -13.04
N GLY A 72 -29.40 -1.15 -11.76
CA GLY A 72 -29.17 -2.54 -11.31
C GLY A 72 -27.70 -2.98 -11.26
N GLU A 73 -26.76 -2.17 -11.74
CA GLU A 73 -25.32 -2.46 -11.72
C GLU A 73 -24.61 -1.62 -10.65
N ARG A 74 -23.66 -2.22 -9.93
CA ARG A 74 -22.83 -1.49 -8.96
C ARG A 74 -21.68 -0.80 -9.68
N LYS A 75 -21.74 0.53 -9.76
CA LYS A 75 -20.67 1.39 -10.26
C LYS A 75 -19.79 1.83 -9.11
N ALA A 76 -18.50 1.97 -9.38
CA ALA A 76 -17.53 2.43 -8.39
C ALA A 76 -16.44 3.27 -9.04
N GLY A 77 -15.89 4.20 -8.28
CA GLY A 77 -14.84 5.11 -8.71
C GLY A 77 -13.97 5.50 -7.53
N ALA A 78 -12.77 5.98 -7.80
CA ALA A 78 -11.85 6.48 -6.79
C ALA A 78 -11.18 7.74 -7.29
N ALA A 79 -10.84 8.63 -6.37
CA ALA A 79 -10.20 9.91 -6.69
C ALA A 79 -9.15 10.32 -5.66
N VAL A 80 -8.20 11.12 -6.13
CA VAL A 80 -7.21 11.87 -5.35
C VAL A 80 -7.22 13.30 -5.88
N VAL A 81 -7.42 14.27 -5.00
CA VAL A 81 -7.47 15.70 -5.34
C VAL A 81 -6.60 16.49 -4.36
N ASP A 82 -6.19 17.70 -4.73
CA ASP A 82 -5.44 18.61 -3.84
C ASP A 82 -6.30 19.75 -3.26
N GLY A 83 -7.62 19.65 -3.43
CA GLY A 83 -8.59 20.69 -3.07
C GLY A 83 -8.80 21.76 -4.13
N LYS A 84 -8.04 21.73 -5.24
CA LYS A 84 -8.19 22.66 -6.38
C LYS A 84 -8.25 21.93 -7.72
N ALA A 85 -7.50 20.85 -7.87
CA ALA A 85 -7.36 20.07 -9.07
C ALA A 85 -7.43 18.56 -8.78
N VAL A 86 -7.81 17.81 -9.80
CA VAL A 86 -7.77 16.34 -9.78
C VAL A 86 -6.33 15.88 -10.01
N ILE A 87 -5.74 15.21 -9.03
CA ILE A 87 -4.41 14.59 -9.14
C ILE A 87 -4.53 13.24 -9.87
N TRP A 88 -5.60 12.51 -9.57
CA TRP A 88 -5.94 11.25 -10.21
C TRP A 88 -7.41 10.92 -9.96
N ALA A 89 -8.07 10.30 -10.95
CA ALA A 89 -9.40 9.75 -10.77
C ALA A 89 -9.62 8.61 -11.77
N SER A 90 -10.44 7.63 -11.38
CA SER A 90 -10.77 6.52 -12.28
C SER A 90 -12.05 5.80 -11.90
N ALA A 91 -12.74 5.32 -12.93
CA ALA A 91 -13.71 4.25 -12.79
C ALA A 91 -13.02 2.98 -12.29
N LEU A 92 -13.72 2.20 -11.47
CA LEU A 92 -13.30 0.89 -10.98
C LEU A 92 -14.20 -0.19 -11.57
N GLU A 93 -13.77 -1.45 -11.43
CA GLU A 93 -14.54 -2.60 -11.93
C GLU A 93 -15.95 -2.64 -11.30
N PRO A 94 -16.98 -3.05 -12.06
CA PRO A 94 -18.32 -3.15 -11.52
C PRO A 94 -18.37 -4.16 -10.38
N GLY A 95 -19.19 -3.89 -9.37
CA GLY A 95 -19.25 -4.74 -8.17
C GLY A 95 -18.19 -4.40 -7.10
N THR A 96 -17.24 -3.51 -7.40
CA THR A 96 -16.32 -2.98 -6.38
C THR A 96 -17.10 -2.34 -5.23
N SER A 97 -16.71 -2.69 -4.00
CA SER A 97 -17.32 -2.14 -2.79
C SER A 97 -16.75 -0.76 -2.46
N ALA A 98 -17.50 0.06 -1.70
CA ALA A 98 -17.01 1.35 -1.21
C ALA A 98 -15.69 1.19 -0.43
N GLN A 99 -15.63 0.25 0.51
CA GLN A 99 -14.40 -0.04 1.26
C GLN A 99 -13.20 -0.36 0.37
N ARG A 100 -13.40 -1.14 -0.71
CA ARG A 100 -12.34 -1.45 -1.67
C ARG A 100 -11.93 -0.20 -2.46
N ALA A 101 -12.90 0.61 -2.89
CA ALA A 101 -12.64 1.86 -3.60
C ALA A 101 -11.83 2.85 -2.73
N GLU A 102 -12.15 2.95 -1.44
CA GLU A 102 -11.41 3.78 -0.47
C GLU A 102 -9.95 3.34 -0.32
N LEU A 103 -9.71 2.03 -0.20
CA LEU A 103 -8.34 1.50 -0.15
C LEU A 103 -7.57 1.79 -1.44
N ILE A 104 -8.22 1.69 -2.60
CA ILE A 104 -7.62 1.99 -3.90
C ILE A 104 -7.28 3.49 -3.99
N ALA A 105 -8.20 4.38 -3.59
CA ALA A 105 -7.97 5.83 -3.61
C ALA A 105 -6.75 6.21 -2.76
N LEU A 106 -6.72 5.73 -1.50
CA LEU A 106 -5.61 5.98 -0.59
C LEU A 106 -4.29 5.41 -1.11
N THR A 107 -4.30 4.19 -1.63
CA THR A 107 -3.10 3.56 -2.23
C THR A 107 -2.56 4.38 -3.40
N GLN A 108 -3.44 4.90 -4.26
CA GLN A 108 -3.03 5.73 -5.39
C GLN A 108 -2.46 7.08 -4.95
N ALA A 109 -3.02 7.69 -3.91
CA ALA A 109 -2.45 8.90 -3.31
C ALA A 109 -1.03 8.63 -2.80
N LEU A 110 -0.80 7.53 -2.07
CA LEU A 110 0.54 7.16 -1.59
C LEU A 110 1.54 6.96 -2.74
N ARG A 111 1.13 6.27 -3.82
CA ARG A 111 1.96 6.06 -5.01
C ARG A 111 2.32 7.36 -5.71
N LYS A 112 1.37 8.29 -5.82
CA LYS A 112 1.60 9.63 -6.41
C LYS A 112 2.47 10.51 -5.51
N ALA A 113 2.45 10.27 -4.20
CA ALA A 113 3.22 11.01 -3.20
C ALA A 113 4.65 10.48 -3.00
N LYS A 114 5.12 9.55 -3.84
CA LYS A 114 6.47 9.00 -3.75
C LYS A 114 7.51 10.12 -3.60
N ASP A 115 8.39 9.95 -2.62
CA ASP A 115 9.51 10.85 -2.28
C ASP A 115 9.09 12.24 -1.75
N LYS A 116 7.80 12.49 -1.48
CA LYS A 116 7.27 13.77 -0.94
C LYS A 116 6.96 13.69 0.55
N LYS A 117 6.94 14.85 1.23
CA LYS A 117 6.25 15.01 2.52
C LYS A 117 4.78 15.34 2.27
N VAL A 118 3.83 14.49 2.67
CA VAL A 118 2.42 14.62 2.29
C VAL A 118 1.47 14.48 3.48
N ASN A 119 0.42 15.29 3.50
CA ASN A 119 -0.79 15.08 4.29
C ASN A 119 -1.87 14.48 3.39
N ILE A 120 -2.45 13.34 3.76
CA ILE A 120 -3.54 12.70 3.00
C ILE A 120 -4.76 12.60 3.90
N TYR A 121 -5.84 13.25 3.50
CA TYR A 121 -7.13 13.19 4.17
C TYR A 121 -8.02 12.12 3.53
N THR A 122 -8.69 11.35 4.37
CA THR A 122 -9.72 10.38 3.98
C THR A 122 -10.87 10.47 4.97
N ASP A 123 -12.11 10.36 4.49
CA ASP A 123 -13.28 10.25 5.39
C ASP A 123 -13.66 8.80 5.71
N SER A 124 -12.94 7.84 5.11
CA SER A 124 -13.10 6.43 5.38
C SER A 124 -12.35 6.01 6.64
N ARG A 125 -13.11 5.83 7.73
CA ARG A 125 -12.61 5.17 8.95
C ARG A 125 -11.97 3.82 8.67
N TYR A 126 -12.46 3.09 7.68
CA TYR A 126 -11.91 1.79 7.30
C TYR A 126 -10.52 1.93 6.68
N ALA A 127 -10.33 2.85 5.74
CA ALA A 127 -9.01 3.08 5.13
C ALA A 127 -8.01 3.61 6.16
N PHE A 128 -8.44 4.58 6.98
CA PHE A 128 -7.64 5.13 8.08
C PHE A 128 -7.18 4.04 9.07
N ALA A 129 -8.12 3.22 9.57
CA ALA A 129 -7.79 2.14 10.50
C ALA A 129 -6.89 1.06 9.86
N THR A 130 -7.11 0.75 8.58
CA THR A 130 -6.27 -0.21 7.85
C THR A 130 -4.82 0.28 7.77
N ALA A 131 -4.61 1.57 7.50
CA ALA A 131 -3.28 2.17 7.44
C ALA A 131 -2.59 2.25 8.82
N HIS A 132 -3.33 2.58 9.89
CA HIS A 132 -2.73 2.85 11.21
C HIS A 132 -2.66 1.65 12.16
N VAL A 133 -3.63 0.72 12.12
CA VAL A 133 -3.86 -0.20 13.25
C VAL A 133 -3.29 -1.60 13.00
N HIS A 134 -2.93 -1.97 11.77
CA HIS A 134 -2.90 -3.39 11.43
C HIS A 134 -1.81 -3.92 10.50
N GLY A 135 -0.75 -3.17 10.19
CA GLY A 135 0.28 -3.70 9.28
C GLY A 135 0.95 -5.00 9.75
N GLU A 136 1.14 -5.16 11.07
CA GLU A 136 1.80 -6.35 11.64
C GLU A 136 0.84 -7.56 11.78
N ILE A 137 -0.41 -7.31 12.19
CA ILE A 137 -1.45 -8.35 12.34
C ILE A 137 -1.80 -8.95 10.97
N TYR A 138 -1.90 -8.09 9.94
CA TYR A 138 -2.23 -8.53 8.60
C TYR A 138 -1.11 -9.33 7.95
N ARG A 139 0.17 -8.98 8.20
CA ARG A 139 1.31 -9.73 7.65
C ARG A 139 1.56 -11.06 8.37
N ARG A 140 1.55 -11.08 9.72
CA ARG A 140 1.84 -12.29 10.52
C ARG A 140 0.77 -13.38 10.43
N ARG A 141 -0.51 -13.02 10.27
CA ARG A 141 -1.62 -13.99 10.16
C ARG A 141 -1.93 -14.42 8.73
N GLY A 142 -1.10 -14.04 7.75
CA GLY A 142 -1.34 -14.35 6.34
C GLY A 142 -2.63 -13.75 5.78
N LEU A 143 -3.08 -12.62 6.34
CA LEU A 143 -4.39 -11.99 6.08
C LEU A 143 -5.58 -12.94 6.34
N LEU A 144 -5.51 -13.67 7.44
CA LEU A 144 -6.63 -14.47 7.97
C LEU A 144 -7.27 -13.77 9.18
N THR A 145 -8.59 -13.86 9.28
CA THR A 145 -9.31 -13.46 10.49
C THR A 145 -8.98 -14.39 11.66
N SER A 146 -9.33 -14.02 12.89
CA SER A 146 -9.22 -14.92 14.06
C SER A 146 -9.99 -16.24 13.89
N ALA A 147 -10.96 -16.29 12.96
CA ALA A 147 -11.71 -17.48 12.57
C ALA A 147 -11.08 -18.24 11.37
N GLY A 148 -9.86 -17.90 10.95
CA GLY A 148 -9.14 -18.60 9.87
C GLY A 148 -9.65 -18.34 8.45
N LYS A 149 -10.54 -17.36 8.24
CA LYS A 149 -11.04 -16.98 6.90
C LYS A 149 -10.18 -15.90 6.27
N ASN A 150 -10.04 -15.91 4.94
CA ASN A 150 -9.42 -14.82 4.20
C ASN A 150 -10.08 -13.47 4.55
N ILE A 151 -9.25 -12.47 4.83
CA ILE A 151 -9.69 -11.10 5.01
C ILE A 151 -10.17 -10.56 3.66
N LYS A 152 -11.33 -9.89 3.67
CA LYS A 152 -11.86 -9.22 2.47
C LYS A 152 -10.88 -8.14 2.03
N ASN A 153 -10.74 -7.94 0.72
CA ASN A 153 -9.82 -6.95 0.11
C ASN A 153 -8.32 -7.20 0.42
N ARG A 154 -7.94 -8.48 0.53
CA ARG A 154 -6.57 -8.91 0.87
C ARG A 154 -5.51 -8.19 0.03
N GLU A 155 -5.69 -8.18 -1.29
CA GLU A 155 -4.74 -7.61 -2.25
C GLU A 155 -4.62 -6.10 -2.07
N GLU A 156 -5.74 -5.39 -1.91
CA GLU A 156 -5.75 -3.94 -1.70
C GLU A 156 -5.11 -3.55 -0.37
N ILE A 157 -5.29 -4.37 0.68
CA ILE A 157 -4.62 -4.16 1.96
C ILE A 157 -3.10 -4.34 1.82
N GLN A 158 -2.63 -5.36 1.10
CA GLN A 158 -1.19 -5.53 0.85
C GLN A 158 -0.61 -4.36 0.06
N ASP A 159 -1.29 -3.95 -1.01
CA ASP A 159 -0.90 -2.83 -1.84
C ASP A 159 -0.81 -1.52 -1.04
N LEU A 160 -1.79 -1.27 -0.17
CA LEU A 160 -1.79 -0.12 0.72
C LEU A 160 -0.57 -0.16 1.66
N LEU A 161 -0.35 -1.29 2.34
CA LEU A 161 0.73 -1.44 3.32
C LEU A 161 2.12 -1.26 2.69
N HIS A 162 2.34 -1.78 1.47
CA HIS A 162 3.59 -1.52 0.75
C HIS A 162 3.71 -0.04 0.34
N SER A 163 2.62 0.58 -0.07
CA SER A 163 2.63 1.97 -0.56
C SER A 163 2.86 2.99 0.56
N LEU A 164 2.62 2.64 1.83
CA LEU A 164 2.89 3.51 2.99
C LEU A 164 4.34 4.00 3.06
N PHE A 165 5.29 3.24 2.51
CA PHE A 165 6.72 3.56 2.54
C PHE A 165 7.19 4.40 1.35
N LEU A 166 6.33 4.68 0.37
CA LEU A 166 6.71 5.46 -0.81
C LEU A 166 6.93 6.96 -0.52
N PRO A 167 6.09 7.65 0.28
CA PRO A 167 6.34 9.05 0.61
C PRO A 167 7.56 9.21 1.51
N ARG A 168 8.26 10.35 1.44
CA ARG A 168 9.38 10.64 2.34
C ARG A 168 8.92 10.91 3.77
N LYS A 169 7.77 11.56 3.96
CA LYS A 169 7.10 11.76 5.27
C LYS A 169 5.60 11.72 5.03
N LEU A 170 4.84 11.10 5.93
CA LEU A 170 3.44 10.82 5.68
C LEU A 170 2.59 11.09 6.91
N SER A 171 1.52 11.86 6.72
CA SER A 171 0.37 11.84 7.62
C SER A 171 -0.88 11.37 6.88
N ILE A 172 -1.62 10.46 7.48
CA ILE A 172 -2.95 10.04 7.01
C ILE A 172 -3.95 10.49 8.06
N ILE A 173 -4.89 11.36 7.68
CA ILE A 173 -5.75 12.08 8.62
C ILE A 173 -7.19 11.72 8.30
N HIS A 174 -7.93 11.27 9.32
CA HIS A 174 -9.35 11.05 9.15
C HIS A 174 -10.13 12.36 9.31
N CYS A 175 -10.89 12.74 8.29
CA CYS A 175 -11.88 13.81 8.37
C CYS A 175 -13.31 13.23 8.44
N PRO A 176 -14.27 13.89 9.12
CA PRO A 176 -15.66 13.50 9.01
C PRO A 176 -16.17 13.64 7.56
N GLY A 177 -16.86 12.63 7.04
CA GLY A 177 -17.54 12.73 5.75
C GLY A 177 -18.73 13.69 5.78
N HIS A 178 -19.14 14.17 4.61
CA HIS A 178 -20.32 15.02 4.40
C HIS A 178 -20.37 16.32 5.23
N GLN A 179 -19.22 16.97 5.43
CA GLN A 179 -19.16 18.25 6.13
C GLN A 179 -19.80 19.39 5.31
N ARG A 180 -20.60 20.22 5.99
CA ARG A 180 -21.24 21.44 5.42
C ARG A 180 -20.40 22.71 5.63
N GLY A 181 -19.20 22.58 6.22
CA GLY A 181 -18.30 23.70 6.47
C GLY A 181 -17.63 24.21 5.19
N ASN A 182 -17.11 25.44 5.26
CA ASN A 182 -16.26 26.03 4.22
C ASN A 182 -14.79 26.05 4.65
N ASP A 183 -14.41 25.17 5.58
CA ASP A 183 -13.00 24.98 5.87
C ASP A 183 -12.33 24.20 4.72
N PRO A 184 -11.02 24.39 4.52
CA PRO A 184 -10.31 23.75 3.40
C PRO A 184 -10.41 22.21 3.40
N VAL A 185 -10.56 21.59 4.57
CA VAL A 185 -10.69 20.13 4.66
C VAL A 185 -12.06 19.68 4.16
N ALA A 186 -13.13 20.36 4.56
CA ALA A 186 -14.47 20.09 4.06
C ALA A 186 -14.59 20.34 2.54
N GLU A 187 -13.96 21.40 2.01
CA GLU A 187 -13.92 21.67 0.57
C GLU A 187 -13.17 20.59 -0.20
N GLY A 188 -11.98 20.21 0.26
CA GLY A 188 -11.19 19.14 -0.35
C GLY A 188 -11.88 17.79 -0.33
N ASN A 189 -12.55 17.45 0.79
CA ASN A 189 -13.30 16.19 0.90
C ASN A 189 -14.50 16.15 -0.05
N ARG A 190 -15.27 17.24 -0.16
CA ARG A 190 -16.37 17.33 -1.14
C ARG A 190 -15.87 17.16 -2.56
N MET A 191 -14.76 17.82 -2.90
CA MET A 191 -14.16 17.67 -4.21
C MET A 191 -13.75 16.22 -4.49
N ALA A 192 -13.22 15.51 -3.49
CA ALA A 192 -12.87 14.09 -3.63
C ALA A 192 -14.10 13.21 -3.89
N ASP A 193 -15.16 13.34 -3.09
CA ASP A 193 -16.43 12.59 -3.26
C ASP A 193 -17.06 12.84 -4.63
N GLU A 194 -17.19 14.11 -5.03
CA GLU A 194 -17.75 14.49 -6.32
C GLU A 194 -16.92 13.92 -7.47
N THR A 195 -15.58 13.98 -7.36
CA THR A 195 -14.66 13.47 -8.38
C THR A 195 -14.72 11.95 -8.48
N ALA A 196 -14.73 11.23 -7.35
CA ALA A 196 -14.81 9.77 -7.33
C ALA A 196 -16.15 9.29 -7.88
N ARG A 197 -17.24 9.96 -7.52
CA ARG A 197 -18.58 9.68 -8.03
C ARG A 197 -18.70 9.96 -9.53
N ALA A 198 -18.13 11.04 -10.02
CA ALA A 198 -18.07 11.34 -11.45
C ALA A 198 -17.23 10.28 -12.20
N ALA A 199 -16.08 9.91 -11.65
CA ALA A 199 -15.21 8.88 -12.21
C ALA A 199 -15.90 7.52 -12.31
N ALA A 200 -16.74 7.15 -11.34
CA ALA A 200 -17.52 5.91 -11.34
C ALA A 200 -18.47 5.77 -12.55
N LEU A 201 -18.82 6.91 -13.17
CA LEU A 201 -19.70 6.98 -14.34
C LEU A 201 -18.93 7.14 -15.66
N GLY A 202 -17.62 7.36 -15.59
CA GLY A 202 -16.75 7.48 -16.75
C GLY A 202 -16.48 6.13 -17.43
N PRO A 203 -15.90 6.15 -18.64
CA PRO A 203 -15.43 4.93 -19.29
C PRO A 203 -14.40 4.23 -18.40
N GLN A 204 -14.48 2.91 -18.33
CA GLN A 204 -13.51 2.14 -17.57
C GLN A 204 -12.13 2.30 -18.18
N ALA A 205 -11.18 2.78 -17.38
CA ALA A 205 -9.77 2.60 -17.71
C ALA A 205 -9.50 1.09 -17.79
N SER A 206 -8.68 0.66 -18.75
CA SER A 206 -8.23 -0.73 -18.88
C SER A 206 -7.79 -1.29 -17.51
N PRO A 207 -7.98 -2.60 -17.23
CA PRO A 207 -7.73 -3.15 -15.90
C PRO A 207 -6.38 -2.67 -15.37
N TYR A 208 -6.39 -2.18 -14.13
CA TYR A 208 -5.23 -1.76 -13.37
C TYR A 208 -4.18 -2.87 -13.35
N LYS A 209 -3.37 -2.96 -14.41
CA LYS A 209 -2.19 -3.80 -14.43
C LYS A 209 -1.09 -2.99 -13.78
N TYR A 210 -0.68 -3.46 -12.60
CA TYR A 210 0.61 -3.22 -11.98
C TYR A 210 1.67 -2.84 -13.03
N GLN A 211 2.05 -1.56 -13.09
CA GLN A 211 3.23 -1.16 -13.83
C GLN A 211 4.42 -1.53 -12.94
N ARG A 212 4.88 -2.78 -13.07
CA ARG A 212 6.16 -3.24 -12.51
C ARG A 212 7.21 -2.21 -12.91
N LEU A 213 7.91 -1.64 -11.92
CA LEU A 213 9.13 -0.89 -12.14
C LEU A 213 10.07 -1.81 -12.94
N SER A 214 10.27 -1.47 -14.22
CA SER A 214 11.05 -2.24 -15.15
C SER A 214 12.51 -1.94 -14.91
N GLY A 215 13.26 -2.94 -14.44
CA GLY A 215 14.70 -2.87 -14.33
C GLY A 215 15.30 -4.23 -14.58
N HIS A 216 15.63 -4.53 -15.84
CA HIS A 216 16.96 -4.97 -16.27
C HIS A 216 16.95 -5.29 -17.77
N ARG A 217 17.86 -4.61 -18.49
CA ARG A 217 18.26 -4.93 -19.86
C ARG A 217 18.98 -6.27 -19.86
N GLY A 218 18.70 -7.11 -20.86
CA GLY A 218 19.41 -8.36 -21.09
C GLY A 218 19.07 -8.98 -22.44
N ASN A 219 19.77 -8.52 -23.46
CA ASN A 219 20.08 -9.10 -24.78
C ASN A 219 19.09 -10.04 -25.50
N SER A 220 18.77 -9.61 -26.71
CA SER A 220 18.45 -10.42 -27.89
C SER A 220 19.38 -11.63 -28.06
N LEU A 221 18.81 -12.80 -28.37
CA LEU A 221 19.38 -13.77 -29.31
C LEU A 221 18.24 -14.60 -29.94
N SER A 222 18.36 -14.76 -31.25
CA SER A 222 17.43 -15.36 -32.20
C SER A 222 17.26 -16.88 -32.06
N SER A 223 16.09 -17.36 -32.50
CA SER A 223 15.74 -18.68 -33.04
C SER A 223 16.77 -19.81 -32.98
N THR A 224 16.34 -21.01 -32.54
CA THR A 224 16.32 -22.28 -33.32
C THR A 224 15.84 -23.48 -32.46
N GLN A 225 14.91 -24.26 -33.05
CA GLN A 225 14.56 -25.68 -32.80
C GLN A 225 13.97 -26.16 -31.46
N ARG A 226 12.71 -26.61 -31.53
CA ARG A 226 12.08 -27.56 -30.59
C ARG A 226 12.56 -29.00 -30.85
N PRO A 227 12.93 -29.79 -29.84
CA PRO A 227 13.00 -31.24 -29.98
C PRO A 227 11.63 -31.89 -29.72
N ARG A 228 11.26 -32.84 -30.58
CA ARG A 228 10.07 -33.70 -30.47
C ARG A 228 10.27 -34.73 -29.35
N TYR A 229 9.29 -34.88 -28.47
CA TYR A 229 9.25 -35.94 -27.46
C TYR A 229 8.68 -37.23 -28.06
N ARG A 230 9.42 -38.35 -27.96
CA ARG A 230 8.97 -39.72 -28.27
C ARG A 230 8.76 -40.47 -26.94
N PRO A 231 7.62 -41.15 -26.71
CA PRO A 231 7.45 -42.00 -25.53
C PRO A 231 8.10 -43.38 -25.77
N ALA A 232 8.81 -43.90 -24.76
CA ALA A 232 9.39 -45.25 -24.75
C ALA A 232 8.54 -46.21 -23.91
N ASN A 233 8.34 -47.40 -24.48
CA ASN A 233 7.56 -48.55 -23.98
C ASN A 233 8.01 -49.05 -22.60
N ARG A 234 7.02 -49.44 -21.78
CA ARG A 234 7.21 -50.39 -20.66
C ARG A 234 7.07 -51.82 -21.17
N GLY A 235 8.18 -52.54 -21.21
CA GLY A 235 8.23 -54.00 -21.36
C GLY A 235 8.37 -54.67 -20.01
N LYS A 236 7.63 -55.77 -19.85
CA LYS A 236 7.54 -56.66 -18.69
C LYS A 236 8.89 -57.30 -18.33
N ILE A 237 9.11 -57.53 -17.03
CA ILE A 237 9.45 -58.84 -16.46
C ILE A 237 8.70 -58.96 -15.15
#